data_AF-A0A374TY12-F1
#
_entry.id   AF-A0A374TY12-F1
#
_cell.length_a   1.000
_cell.length_b   1.000
_cell.length_c   1.000
_cell.angle_alpha   90.00
_cell.angle_beta   90.00
_cell.angle_gamma   90.00
#
_symmetry.space_group_name_H-M   'P 1'
#
loop_
_entity.id
_entity.type
_entity.pdbx_description
1 polymer ?
#
loop_
_entity_poly.entity_id
_entity_poly.type
_entity_poly.pdbx_seq_one_letter_code
_entity_poly.pdbx_strand_id
1 'polypeptide(L)'
;MAEPNILLTRIDNRLVHGQVATQWNSTLGSNLILVANDDVSTNTMRQNLMKMAAPAGVATRFFSLQKTIDVIGKASPRQKIFIVAETPEDVLTLVKGGVPIKKVNIGNMHMSEGKRQVATSVAVNDEDVAAFKELQELGVELEIRRVPSTPVEDTSKLFS
;
A
#
# COMPACT_ATOMS: atom_id res chain seq x y z
N MET A 1 22.52 -4.19 -8.07
CA MET A 1 21.42 -4.58 -7.16
C MET A 1 20.32 -5.19 -8.00
N ALA A 2 19.69 -6.28 -7.54
CA ALA A 2 18.58 -6.88 -8.28
C ALA A 2 17.32 -6.05 -8.06
N GLU A 3 16.48 -5.90 -9.08
CA GLU A 3 15.17 -5.24 -8.94
C GLU A 3 14.31 -6.05 -7.96
N PRO A 4 13.77 -5.45 -6.89
CA PRO A 4 12.91 -6.15 -5.94
C PRO A 4 11.62 -6.60 -6.61
N ASN A 5 11.18 -7.83 -6.31
CA ASN A 5 9.94 -8.37 -6.87
C ASN A 5 8.73 -7.90 -6.06
N ILE A 6 8.30 -6.66 -6.32
CA ILE A 6 7.10 -6.04 -5.74
C ILE A 6 5.89 -6.43 -6.59
N LEU A 7 5.00 -7.25 -6.03
CA LEU A 7 3.80 -7.73 -6.72
C LEU A 7 2.65 -6.73 -6.69
N LEU A 8 2.55 -5.97 -5.59
CA LEU A 8 1.54 -4.93 -5.41
C LEU A 8 2.00 -3.96 -4.33
N THR A 9 1.71 -2.67 -4.52
CA THR A 9 1.66 -1.69 -3.44
C THR A 9 0.21 -1.28 -3.23
N ARG A 10 -0.28 -1.34 -2.00
CA ARG A 10 -1.65 -0.98 -1.64
C ARG A 10 -1.70 0.12 -0.59
N ILE A 11 -2.55 1.11 -0.83
CA ILE A 11 -2.97 2.12 0.15
C ILE A 11 -4.20 1.62 0.89
N ASP A 12 -4.11 1.50 2.21
CA ASP A 12 -5.22 1.16 3.09
C ASP A 12 -4.99 1.84 4.45
N ASN A 13 -5.85 2.79 4.83
CA ASN A 13 -5.69 3.49 6.13
C ASN A 13 -5.76 2.56 7.35
N ARG A 14 -6.23 1.32 7.18
CA ARG A 14 -6.25 0.32 8.25
C ARG A 14 -5.10 -0.69 8.15
N LEU A 15 -4.21 -0.51 7.17
CA LEU A 15 -3.06 -1.36 6.88
C LEU A 15 -3.48 -2.84 6.74
N VAL A 16 -2.93 -3.75 7.55
CA VAL A 16 -3.29 -5.17 7.53
C VAL A 16 -4.43 -5.42 8.51
N HIS A 17 -5.63 -5.67 7.99
CA HIS A 17 -6.83 -5.93 8.78
C HIS A 17 -7.78 -6.94 8.11
N GLY A 18 -8.66 -7.53 8.93
CA GLY A 18 -9.71 -8.43 8.47
C GLY A 18 -9.17 -9.57 7.61
N GLN A 19 -9.81 -9.79 6.46
CA GLN A 19 -9.41 -10.80 5.46
C GLN A 19 -8.92 -10.17 4.15
N VAL A 20 -8.63 -8.86 4.14
CA VAL A 20 -8.25 -8.16 2.90
C VAL A 20 -6.86 -8.59 2.44
N ALA A 21 -5.90 -8.65 3.36
CA ALA A 21 -4.55 -9.14 3.06
C ALA A 21 -4.58 -10.60 2.59
N THR A 22 -5.43 -11.45 3.18
CA THR A 22 -5.65 -12.84 2.75
C THR A 22 -6.17 -12.95 1.32
N GLN A 23 -7.18 -12.16 0.96
CA GLN A 23 -7.75 -12.16 -0.39
C GLN A 23 -6.77 -11.65 -1.45
N TRP A 24 -6.05 -10.57 -1.16
CA TRP A 24 -5.00 -10.10 -2.07
C TRP A 24 -3.87 -11.12 -2.19
N ASN A 25 -3.44 -11.71 -1.08
CA ASN A 25 -2.37 -12.70 -1.11
C ASN A 25 -2.74 -13.97 -1.88
N SER A 26 -3.97 -14.46 -1.80
CA SER A 26 -4.40 -15.63 -2.57
C SER A 26 -4.36 -15.39 -4.08
N THR A 27 -4.49 -14.13 -4.52
CA THR A 27 -4.40 -13.74 -5.93
C THR A 27 -2.95 -13.47 -6.35
N LEU A 28 -2.18 -12.78 -5.51
CA LEU A 28 -0.80 -12.36 -5.81
C LEU A 28 0.22 -13.50 -5.63
N GLY A 29 0.00 -14.39 -4.66
CA GLY A 29 0.98 -15.39 -4.25
C GLY A 29 2.22 -14.77 -3.60
N SER A 30 2.05 -13.67 -2.83
CA SER A 30 3.13 -13.04 -2.09
C SER A 30 3.61 -13.95 -0.95
N ASN A 31 4.90 -13.87 -0.60
CA ASN A 31 5.45 -14.59 0.56
C ASN A 31 5.97 -13.62 1.64
N LEU A 32 5.89 -12.33 1.37
CA LEU A 32 6.23 -11.26 2.29
C LEU A 32 5.22 -10.12 2.17
N ILE A 33 4.54 -9.79 3.26
CA ILE A 33 3.84 -8.52 3.44
C ILE A 33 4.79 -7.54 4.14
N LEU A 34 5.05 -6.41 3.49
CA LEU A 34 5.81 -5.31 4.04
C LEU A 34 4.85 -4.15 4.37
N VAL A 35 4.63 -3.92 5.66
CA VAL A 35 3.91 -2.75 6.14
C VAL A 35 4.91 -1.60 6.26
N ALA A 36 4.78 -0.59 5.41
CA ALA A 36 5.63 0.60 5.39
C ALA A 36 4.89 1.75 6.08
N ASN A 37 5.21 1.98 7.36
CA ASN A 37 4.56 2.96 8.21
C ASN A 37 5.41 3.25 9.46
N ASP A 38 5.73 4.52 9.70
CA ASP A 38 6.67 4.94 10.74
C ASP A 38 6.17 4.58 12.14
N ASP A 39 4.90 4.87 12.44
CA ASP A 39 4.29 4.61 13.73
C ASP A 39 4.21 3.10 14.04
N VAL A 40 3.69 2.32 13.09
CA VAL A 40 3.54 0.86 13.27
C VAL A 40 4.89 0.16 13.33
N SER A 41 5.94 0.70 12.69
CA SER A 41 7.28 0.12 12.75
C SER A 41 7.84 0.02 14.17
N THR A 42 7.35 0.85 15.10
CA THR A 42 7.78 0.87 16.51
C THR A 42 6.68 0.41 17.48
N ASN A 43 5.42 0.37 17.07
CA ASN A 43 4.29 -0.01 17.92
C ASN A 43 4.03 -1.53 17.93
N THR A 44 4.62 -2.24 18.89
CA THR A 44 4.52 -3.71 19.01
C THR A 44 3.09 -4.23 19.17
N MET A 45 2.21 -3.49 19.85
CA MET A 45 0.80 -3.85 19.98
C MET A 45 0.10 -3.84 18.62
N ARG A 46 0.24 -2.76 17.84
CA ARG A 46 -0.33 -2.68 16.48
C ARG A 46 0.25 -3.76 15.57
N GLN A 47 1.55 -4.03 15.65
CA GLN A 47 2.20 -5.11 14.88
C GLN A 47 1.60 -6.49 15.20
N ASN A 48 1.35 -6.78 16.47
CA ASN A 48 0.78 -8.07 16.86
C ASN A 48 -0.64 -8.26 16.33
N LEU A 49 -1.49 -7.23 16.40
CA LEU A 49 -2.83 -7.26 15.81
C LEU A 49 -2.78 -7.51 14.29
N MET A 50 -1.87 -6.84 13.58
CA MET A 50 -1.69 -7.04 12.14
C MET A 50 -1.17 -8.43 11.78
N LYS A 51 -0.28 -9.01 12.60
CA LYS A 51 0.19 -10.40 12.40
C LYS A 51 -0.96 -11.40 12.53
N MET A 52 -1.93 -11.15 13.40
CA MET A 52 -3.12 -12.01 13.54
C MET A 52 -4.05 -11.93 12.32
N ALA A 53 -4.07 -10.78 11.62
CA ALA A 53 -4.83 -10.59 10.39
C ALA A 53 -4.06 -10.97 9.12
N ALA A 54 -2.76 -11.25 9.22
CA ALA A 54 -1.94 -11.64 8.08
C ALA A 54 -2.24 -13.09 7.64
N PRO A 55 -2.07 -13.41 6.34
CA PRO A 55 -2.32 -14.76 5.84
C PRO A 55 -1.33 -15.77 6.45
N ALA A 56 -1.81 -16.98 6.76
CA ALA A 56 -0.95 -18.04 7.28
C ALA A 56 0.19 -18.38 6.30
N GLY A 57 1.39 -18.58 6.82
CA GLY A 57 2.58 -18.93 6.02
C GLY A 57 3.22 -17.77 5.26
N VAL A 58 2.68 -16.55 5.36
CA VAL A 58 3.27 -15.34 4.77
C VAL A 58 4.06 -14.59 5.83
N ALA A 59 5.31 -14.22 5.53
CA ALA A 59 6.10 -13.41 6.45
C ALA A 59 5.54 -11.98 6.49
N THR A 60 5.48 -11.37 7.67
CA THR A 60 5.12 -9.95 7.84
C THR A 60 6.30 -9.17 8.41
N ARG A 61 6.58 -8.01 7.82
CA ARG A 61 7.60 -7.06 8.28
C ARG A 61 6.97 -5.68 8.42
N PHE A 62 7.43 -4.93 9.41
CA PHE A 62 6.97 -3.57 9.72
C PHE A 62 8.18 -2.67 9.71
N PHE A 63 8.29 -1.80 8.72
CA PHE A 63 9.40 -0.88 8.55
C PHE A 63 8.88 0.56 8.50
N SER A 64 9.71 1.49 8.95
CA SER A 64 9.54 2.90 8.60
C SER A 64 9.67 3.09 7.09
N LEU A 65 9.21 4.23 6.59
CA LEU A 65 9.37 4.59 5.18
C LEU A 65 10.86 4.65 4.82
N GLN A 66 11.66 5.32 5.64
CA GLN A 66 13.11 5.42 5.42
C GLN A 66 13.78 4.05 5.41
N LYS A 67 13.46 3.17 6.37
CA LYS A 67 14.04 1.82 6.39
C LYS A 67 13.63 1.04 5.15
N THR A 68 12.40 1.20 4.67
CA THR A 68 11.93 0.57 3.43
C THR A 68 12.78 1.03 2.25
N ILE A 69 12.99 2.34 2.10
CA ILE A 69 13.86 2.94 1.08
C ILE A 69 15.27 2.33 1.12
N ASP A 70 15.89 2.27 2.30
CA ASP A 70 17.28 1.85 2.45
C ASP A 70 17.54 0.36 2.16
N VAL A 71 16.51 -0.49 2.30
CA VAL A 71 16.68 -1.94 2.29
C VAL A 71 15.95 -2.65 1.16
N ILE A 72 14.97 -2.02 0.50
CA ILE A 72 14.15 -2.72 -0.50
C ILE A 72 15.00 -3.26 -1.66
N GLY A 73 16.03 -2.52 -2.11
CA GLY A 73 16.95 -2.95 -3.16
C GLY A 73 17.87 -4.11 -2.76
N LYS A 74 17.85 -4.53 -1.49
CA LYS A 74 18.58 -5.70 -0.96
C LYS A 74 17.69 -6.94 -0.85
N ALA A 75 16.43 -6.85 -1.27
CA ALA A 75 15.51 -7.98 -1.23
C ALA A 75 16.05 -9.17 -2.06
N SER A 76 15.89 -10.38 -1.52
CA SER A 76 16.22 -11.60 -2.25
C SER A 76 15.27 -11.79 -3.43
N PRO A 77 15.73 -12.28 -4.59
CA PRO A 77 14.84 -12.59 -5.72
C PRO A 77 13.71 -13.59 -5.39
N ARG A 78 13.84 -14.37 -4.31
CA ARG A 78 12.79 -15.29 -3.83
C ARG A 78 11.67 -14.56 -3.09
N GLN A 79 11.88 -13.33 -2.63
CA GLN A 79 10.86 -12.55 -1.94
C GLN A 79 9.88 -11.98 -2.95
N LYS A 80 8.61 -12.34 -2.80
CA LYS A 80 7.47 -11.82 -3.56
C LYS A 80 6.72 -10.87 -2.63
N ILE A 81 6.91 -9.57 -2.84
CA ILE A 81 6.61 -8.54 -1.84
C ILE A 81 5.25 -7.92 -2.13
N PHE A 82 4.38 -7.89 -1.11
CA PHE A 82 3.17 -7.10 -1.08
C PHE A 82 3.36 -5.94 -0.10
N ILE A 83 3.49 -4.72 -0.61
CA ILE A 83 3.65 -3.51 0.21
C ILE A 83 2.28 -2.98 0.60
N VAL A 84 2.11 -2.66 1.88
CA VAL A 84 0.93 -1.97 2.42
C VAL A 84 1.37 -0.68 3.09
N ALA A 85 0.86 0.45 2.61
CA ALA A 85 1.12 1.79 3.12
C ALA A 85 -0.20 2.44 3.57
N GLU A 86 -0.12 3.45 4.45
CA GLU A 86 -1.32 4.03 5.06
C GLU A 86 -1.98 5.05 4.13
N THR A 87 -1.19 5.89 3.47
CA THR A 87 -1.68 7.05 2.68
C THR A 87 -0.97 7.19 1.32
N PRO A 88 -1.48 7.99 0.37
CA PRO A 88 -0.76 8.29 -0.86
C PRO A 88 0.55 9.05 -0.65
N GLU A 89 0.68 9.86 0.40
CA GLU A 89 1.89 10.60 0.75
C GLU A 89 3.02 9.65 1.19
N ASP A 90 2.68 8.60 1.96
CA ASP A 90 3.63 7.54 2.31
C ASP A 90 4.17 6.87 1.05
N VAL A 91 3.28 6.52 0.11
CA VAL A 91 3.68 5.89 -1.15
C VAL A 91 4.52 6.84 -2.00
N LEU A 92 4.14 8.10 -2.10
CA LEU A 92 4.90 9.13 -2.79
C LEU A 92 6.32 9.29 -2.21
N THR A 93 6.43 9.26 -0.88
CA THR A 93 7.73 9.28 -0.18
C THR A 93 8.59 8.08 -0.58
N LEU A 94 8.01 6.87 -0.64
CA LEU A 94 8.71 5.67 -1.10
C LEU A 94 9.17 5.80 -2.55
N VAL A 95 8.31 6.28 -3.46
CA VAL A 95 8.65 6.46 -4.88
C VAL A 95 9.78 7.48 -5.04
N LYS A 96 9.69 8.65 -4.39
CA LYS A 96 10.74 9.68 -4.39
C LYS A 96 12.06 9.17 -3.78
N GLY A 97 11.97 8.27 -2.80
CA GLY A 97 13.12 7.60 -2.20
C GLY A 97 13.76 6.51 -3.08
N GLY A 98 13.19 6.22 -4.26
CA GLY A 98 13.74 5.25 -5.20
C GLY A 98 13.20 3.82 -5.03
N VAL A 99 12.13 3.62 -4.28
CA VAL A 99 11.41 2.33 -4.28
C VAL A 99 10.72 2.17 -5.65
N PRO A 100 10.99 1.09 -6.41
CA PRO A 100 10.51 0.96 -7.80
C PRO A 100 9.05 0.50 -7.87
N ILE A 101 8.12 1.37 -7.44
CA ILE A 101 6.68 1.12 -7.46
C ILE A 101 6.11 1.57 -8.81
N LYS A 102 5.61 0.61 -9.59
CA LYS A 102 5.04 0.88 -10.94
C LYS A 102 3.52 1.03 -10.92
N LYS A 103 2.86 0.40 -9.94
CA LYS A 103 1.40 0.40 -9.80
C LYS A 103 1.02 0.46 -8.33
N VAL A 104 0.00 1.26 -8.02
CA VAL A 104 -0.58 1.45 -6.69
C VAL A 104 -2.06 1.10 -6.75
N ASN A 105 -2.46 0.17 -5.88
CA ASN A 105 -3.85 -0.13 -5.61
C ASN A 105 -4.37 0.74 -4.45
N ILE A 106 -5.41 1.51 -4.72
CA ILE A 106 -6.09 2.37 -3.75
C ILE A 106 -7.26 1.56 -3.19
N GLY A 107 -7.02 1.05 -1.99
CA GLY A 107 -7.90 0.07 -1.38
C GLY A 107 -8.93 0.67 -0.45
N ASN A 108 -8.45 1.46 0.50
CA ASN A 108 -9.29 2.13 1.46
C ASN A 108 -8.68 3.46 1.89
N MET A 109 -9.46 4.53 1.76
CA MET A 109 -9.19 5.84 2.34
C MET A 109 -10.48 6.31 3.00
N HIS A 110 -10.50 6.45 4.32
CA HIS A 110 -11.73 6.70 5.07
C HIS A 110 -12.20 8.15 4.91
N MET A 111 -13.51 8.35 5.05
CA MET A 111 -14.09 9.68 5.13
C MET A 111 -13.68 10.33 6.45
N SER A 112 -13.23 11.57 6.38
CA SER A 112 -12.93 12.43 7.52
C SER A 112 -13.31 13.88 7.19
N GLU A 113 -13.24 14.77 8.17
CA GLU A 113 -13.42 16.20 7.92
C GLU A 113 -12.47 16.69 6.81
N GLY A 114 -13.00 17.49 5.88
CA GLY A 114 -12.26 17.99 4.72
C GLY A 114 -12.09 17.02 3.54
N LYS A 115 -12.46 15.74 3.68
CA LYS A 115 -12.44 14.78 2.56
C LYS A 115 -13.77 14.74 1.82
N ARG A 116 -13.73 14.43 0.53
CA ARG A 116 -14.89 14.11 -0.31
C ARG A 116 -14.83 12.65 -0.76
N GLN A 117 -15.98 11.98 -0.77
CA GLN A 117 -16.06 10.59 -1.23
C GLN A 117 -15.97 10.51 -2.76
N VAL A 118 -15.09 9.65 -3.26
CA VAL A 118 -14.82 9.47 -4.71
C VAL A 118 -15.07 8.06 -5.21
N ALA A 119 -15.03 7.08 -4.30
CA ALA A 119 -15.33 5.69 -4.58
C ALA A 119 -15.97 5.02 -3.35
N THR A 120 -16.33 3.75 -3.49
CA THR A 120 -17.03 2.99 -2.45
C THR A 120 -16.30 3.00 -1.11
N SER A 121 -14.97 2.89 -1.11
CA SER A 121 -14.14 2.88 0.09
C SER A 121 -13.03 3.92 0.09
N VAL A 122 -13.14 4.95 -0.75
CA VAL A 122 -12.11 5.98 -0.94
C VAL A 122 -12.74 7.36 -0.85
N ALA A 123 -12.23 8.15 0.10
CA ALA A 123 -12.45 9.58 0.21
C ALA A 123 -11.09 10.29 0.21
N VAL A 124 -11.03 11.47 -0.40
CA VAL A 124 -9.80 12.24 -0.61
C VAL A 124 -9.97 13.71 -0.25
N ASN A 125 -8.93 14.38 0.23
CA ASN A 125 -8.79 15.83 0.30
C ASN A 125 -7.81 16.33 -0.79
N ASP A 126 -7.52 17.63 -0.79
CA ASP A 126 -6.61 18.23 -1.78
C ASP A 126 -5.16 17.72 -1.67
N GLU A 127 -4.70 17.35 -0.47
CA GLU A 127 -3.37 16.78 -0.22
C GLU A 127 -3.25 15.38 -0.84
N ASP A 128 -4.24 14.51 -0.59
CA ASP A 128 -4.31 13.18 -1.19
C ASP A 128 -4.30 13.29 -2.73
N VAL A 129 -5.06 14.23 -3.27
CA VAL A 129 -5.15 14.48 -4.73
C VAL A 129 -3.82 14.98 -5.29
N ALA A 130 -3.14 15.88 -4.60
CA ALA A 130 -1.81 16.35 -5.00
C ALA A 130 -0.80 15.18 -5.03
N ALA A 131 -0.83 14.32 -4.02
CA ALA A 131 0.03 13.13 -3.98
C ALA A 131 -0.27 12.16 -5.13
N PHE A 132 -1.55 11.91 -5.46
CA PHE A 132 -1.91 11.08 -6.60
C PHE A 132 -1.47 11.67 -7.94
N LYS A 133 -1.59 12.99 -8.13
CA LYS A 133 -1.10 13.66 -9.35
C LYS A 133 0.40 13.48 -9.50
N GLU A 134 1.17 13.72 -8.45
CA GLU A 134 2.62 13.57 -8.49
C GLU A 134 3.04 12.11 -8.72
N LEU A 135 2.32 11.13 -8.15
CA LEU A 135 2.52 9.72 -8.46
C LEU A 135 2.32 9.42 -9.96
N GLN A 136 1.28 9.98 -10.59
CA GLN A 136 1.06 9.82 -12.03
C GLN A 136 2.17 10.48 -12.87
N GLU A 137 2.64 11.66 -12.47
CA GLU A 137 3.75 12.36 -13.12
C GLU A 137 5.06 11.56 -13.05
N LEU A 138 5.27 10.83 -11.95
CA LEU A 138 6.38 9.89 -11.77
C LEU A 138 6.17 8.55 -12.49
N GLY A 139 5.08 8.39 -13.25
CA GLY A 139 4.79 7.22 -14.08
C GLY A 139 4.13 6.06 -13.34
N VAL A 140 3.55 6.29 -12.15
CA VAL A 140 2.88 5.26 -11.36
C VAL A 140 1.42 5.08 -11.83
N GLU A 141 1.05 3.85 -12.17
CA GLU A 141 -0.34 3.50 -12.47
C GLU A 141 -1.19 3.48 -11.18
N LEU A 142 -2.34 4.14 -11.19
CA LEU A 142 -3.29 4.14 -10.09
C LEU A 142 -4.49 3.24 -10.41
N GLU A 143 -4.90 2.40 -9.46
CA GLU A 143 -6.09 1.55 -9.58
C GLU A 143 -6.94 1.62 -8.31
N ILE A 144 -8.21 2.00 -8.39
CA ILE A 144 -9.12 1.88 -7.25
C ILE A 144 -9.75 0.49 -7.26
N ARG A 145 -9.44 -0.32 -6.24
CA ARG A 145 -10.06 -1.64 -6.08
C ARG A 145 -9.96 -2.11 -4.64
N ARG A 146 -11.11 -2.41 -4.03
CA ARG A 146 -11.18 -2.83 -2.62
C ARG A 146 -10.55 -4.21 -2.38
N VAL A 147 -10.98 -5.23 -3.12
CA VAL A 147 -10.47 -6.60 -3.07
C VAL A 147 -10.42 -7.21 -4.48
N PRO A 148 -9.68 -8.31 -4.72
CA PRO A 148 -9.58 -8.90 -6.06
C PRO A 148 -10.91 -9.37 -6.65
N SER A 149 -11.94 -9.63 -5.84
CA SER A 149 -13.26 -10.07 -6.32
C SER A 149 -14.18 -8.91 -6.71
N THR A 150 -13.87 -7.67 -6.31
CA THR A 150 -14.69 -6.50 -6.67
C THR A 150 -14.24 -5.91 -8.02
N PRO A 151 -15.15 -5.26 -8.79
CA PRO A 151 -14.77 -4.49 -9.96
C PRO A 151 -13.75 -3.39 -9.65
N VAL A 152 -12.97 -3.00 -10.66
CA VAL A 152 -12.15 -1.78 -10.61
C VAL A 152 -13.08 -0.58 -10.71
N GLU A 153 -12.86 0.43 -9.87
CA GLU A 153 -13.60 1.70 -9.87
C GLU A 153 -12.84 2.77 -10.68
N ASP A 154 -13.57 3.75 -11.20
CA ASP A 154 -13.02 4.81 -12.06
C ASP A 154 -12.08 5.75 -11.29
N THR A 155 -10.81 5.77 -11.69
CA THR A 155 -9.75 6.57 -11.07
C THR A 155 -9.84 8.06 -11.41
N SER A 156 -10.58 8.46 -12.45
CA SER A 156 -10.76 9.87 -12.81
C SER A 156 -11.46 10.67 -11.70
N LYS A 157 -12.29 10.00 -10.89
CA LYS A 157 -12.99 10.57 -9.72
C LYS A 157 -12.06 11.03 -8.61
N LEU A 158 -10.81 10.56 -8.57
CA LEU A 158 -9.81 11.10 -7.66
C LEU A 158 -9.59 12.59 -7.92
N PHE A 159 -9.68 13.04 -9.17
CA PHE A 159 -9.26 14.39 -9.59
C PHE A 159 -10.42 15.35 -9.87
N SER A 160 -11.67 14.87 -9.75
CA SER A 160 -12.90 15.62 -10.02
C SER A 160 -13.31 16.57 -8.91
#